data_AF-A0A964XW20-F1
#
_entry.id   AF-A0A964XW20-F1
#
_cell.length_a   1.000
_cell.length_b   1.000
_cell.length_c   1.000
_cell.angle_alpha   90.00
_cell.angle_beta   90.00
_cell.angle_gamma   90.00
#
_symmetry.space_group_name_H-M   'P 1'
#
loop_
_entity.id
_entity.type
_entity.pdbx_description
1 polymer ?
#
loop_
_entity_poly.entity_id
_entity_poly.type
_entity_poly.pdbx_seq_one_letter_code
_entity_poly.pdbx_strand_id
1 'polypeptide(L)'
;MGALTSAQVTALTTSQAAVLGTTQTVGLVSSQTAGLETADLAALTTGAFAALTTGVVSTLSAPQMGALTTDQVTALTTAQAAALTATQAGGITTVQTAALESGDLNKLTTSAFEAIATGVIAGLNSAQVGALTSAQVTALTTAQAAALTSTQTAGLTTSQAAGLESGDLNKLTTDAFAAIEPSVTAKLSGTQVGALTSAQITALTTAQANALTSTQSVGITTVQTAALETADLSVMTTSAFATIATGVVAGLSSTQVGALTTSQVTALTTSQAVALTSTQAVGITTVQTGALQNAALAKLTTAAFEAIDTAVVAGLSNSQVGALASTQITALTTAQAAALTATQAGGITTVQTAALESGDLSNLTTSAFAAIATGVIAGLNSTQVSALTTDQVKALTTAQAAALTTTQTIGLSSTQVGALETADLQQVTTSAFVAIKTDAIVGLSSEQVNALTTAQVVALTTAQSNALTSTQTLGLNTTQAPTLETGDLSAMTTSGFAALTQATVAALTSTQVSSLTTDEVKALTTAQA
;
A
#
# COMPACT_ATOMS: atom_id res chain seq x y z
N MET A 1 -71.87 -29.99 5.98
CA MET A 1 -71.84 -28.70 5.26
C MET A 1 -71.99 -28.85 3.75
N GLY A 2 -71.37 -29.85 3.11
CA GLY A 2 -71.38 -29.98 1.64
C GLY A 2 -72.74 -30.15 0.94
N ALA A 3 -73.82 -30.42 1.69
CA ALA A 3 -75.19 -30.46 1.17
C ALA A 3 -75.88 -29.08 1.12
N LEU A 4 -75.31 -28.06 1.76
CA LEU A 4 -75.85 -26.69 1.74
C LEU A 4 -75.49 -25.98 0.44
N THR A 5 -76.31 -25.02 0.00
CA THR A 5 -75.95 -24.12 -1.09
C THR A 5 -75.01 -23.02 -0.59
N SER A 6 -74.26 -22.35 -1.49
CA SER A 6 -73.43 -21.20 -1.11
C SER A 6 -74.24 -20.11 -0.40
N ALA A 7 -75.47 -19.84 -0.86
CA ALA A 7 -76.35 -18.85 -0.22
C ALA A 7 -76.76 -19.27 1.20
N GLN A 8 -76.98 -20.56 1.46
CA GLN A 8 -77.26 -21.06 2.80
C GLN A 8 -76.06 -20.96 3.74
N VAL A 9 -74.84 -21.09 3.21
CA VAL A 9 -73.61 -20.89 3.98
C VAL A 9 -73.36 -19.41 4.26
N THR A 10 -73.61 -18.51 3.30
CA THR A 10 -73.55 -17.06 3.50
C THR A 10 -74.59 -16.55 4.51
N ALA A 11 -75.75 -17.20 4.62
CA ALA A 11 -76.80 -16.80 5.56
C ALA A 11 -76.57 -17.28 7.01
N LEU A 12 -75.45 -17.96 7.30
CA LEU A 12 -75.12 -18.33 8.67
C LEU A 12 -74.88 -17.08 9.51
N THR A 13 -75.32 -17.13 10.76
CA THR A 13 -74.90 -16.13 11.75
C THR A 13 -73.54 -16.49 12.32
N THR A 14 -72.80 -15.51 12.81
CA THR A 14 -71.51 -15.72 13.46
C THR A 14 -71.58 -16.70 14.64
N SER A 15 -72.68 -16.70 15.40
CA SER A 15 -72.92 -17.69 16.46
C SER A 15 -73.12 -19.11 15.93
N GLN A 16 -73.74 -19.27 14.76
CA GLN A 16 -73.88 -20.58 14.10
C GLN A 16 -72.57 -21.06 13.50
N ALA A 17 -71.76 -20.14 12.96
CA ALA A 17 -70.40 -20.45 12.51
C ALA A 17 -69.52 -20.92 13.69
N ALA A 18 -69.62 -20.24 14.84
CA ALA A 18 -68.83 -20.55 16.04
C ALA A 18 -69.01 -21.98 16.59
N VAL A 19 -70.16 -22.62 16.32
CA VAL A 19 -70.46 -23.97 16.79
C VAL A 19 -70.20 -25.06 15.73
N LEU A 20 -69.65 -24.71 14.56
CA LEU A 20 -69.22 -25.69 13.57
C LEU A 20 -68.00 -26.47 14.07
N GLY A 21 -68.13 -27.80 14.14
CA GLY A 21 -67.04 -28.71 14.48
C GLY A 21 -66.24 -29.17 13.25
N THR A 22 -65.19 -29.96 13.50
CA THR A 22 -64.27 -30.47 12.47
C THR A 22 -64.97 -31.28 11.38
N THR A 23 -65.94 -32.13 11.75
CA THR A 23 -66.71 -32.92 10.78
C THR A 23 -67.53 -32.03 9.85
N GLN A 24 -68.09 -30.93 10.37
CA GLN A 24 -68.84 -29.98 9.57
C GLN A 24 -67.92 -29.22 8.62
N THR A 25 -66.78 -28.73 9.10
CA THR A 25 -65.86 -27.90 8.28
C THR A 25 -65.11 -28.69 7.22
N VAL A 26 -64.75 -29.96 7.45
CA VAL A 26 -64.19 -30.85 6.40
C VAL A 26 -65.12 -30.98 5.20
N GLY A 27 -66.43 -30.92 5.44
CA GLY A 27 -67.44 -31.02 4.39
C GLY A 27 -67.70 -29.71 3.64
N LEU A 28 -67.04 -28.59 3.96
CA LEU A 28 -67.17 -27.35 3.19
C LEU A 28 -66.47 -27.49 1.83
N VAL A 29 -67.05 -26.88 0.80
CA VAL A 29 -66.43 -26.77 -0.53
C VAL A 29 -66.03 -25.33 -0.84
N SER A 30 -65.16 -25.13 -1.83
CA SER A 30 -64.62 -23.81 -2.19
C SER A 30 -65.69 -22.76 -2.47
N SER A 31 -66.78 -23.14 -3.17
CA SER A 31 -67.89 -22.22 -3.47
C SER A 31 -68.70 -21.79 -2.25
N GLN A 32 -68.68 -22.57 -1.17
CA GLN A 32 -69.34 -22.23 0.09
C GLN A 32 -68.46 -21.32 0.94
N THR A 33 -67.16 -21.62 0.99
CA THR A 33 -66.19 -20.89 1.81
C THR A 33 -65.92 -19.49 1.28
N ALA A 34 -65.95 -19.30 -0.06
CA ALA A 34 -65.90 -17.98 -0.67
C ALA A 34 -67.07 -17.06 -0.23
N GLY A 35 -68.20 -17.64 0.19
CA GLY A 35 -69.38 -16.91 0.66
C GLY A 35 -69.46 -16.71 2.17
N LEU A 36 -68.49 -17.22 2.97
CA LEU A 36 -68.44 -16.98 4.40
C LEU A 36 -68.03 -15.53 4.69
N GLU A 37 -68.78 -14.83 5.54
CA GLU A 37 -68.39 -13.51 5.99
C GLU A 37 -67.10 -13.59 6.83
N THR A 38 -66.33 -12.49 6.85
CA THR A 38 -65.07 -12.43 7.61
C THR A 38 -65.28 -12.70 9.10
N ALA A 39 -66.39 -12.23 9.67
CA ALA A 39 -66.77 -12.46 11.06
C ALA A 39 -67.06 -13.94 11.34
N ASP A 40 -67.75 -14.62 10.42
CA ASP A 40 -68.09 -16.05 10.57
C ASP A 40 -66.84 -16.92 10.48
N LEU A 41 -65.94 -16.59 9.55
CA LEU A 41 -64.66 -17.28 9.43
C LEU A 41 -63.80 -17.09 10.69
N ALA A 42 -63.73 -15.88 11.22
CA ALA A 42 -63.01 -15.57 12.46
C ALA A 42 -63.63 -16.25 13.70
N ALA A 43 -64.93 -16.57 13.68
CA ALA A 43 -65.62 -17.23 14.77
C ALA A 43 -65.43 -18.76 14.81
N LEU A 44 -64.95 -19.39 13.72
CA LEU A 44 -64.64 -20.81 13.73
C LEU A 44 -63.61 -21.13 14.81
N THR A 45 -63.84 -22.22 15.57
CA THR A 45 -62.83 -22.74 16.50
C THR A 45 -61.54 -23.11 15.74
N THR A 46 -60.38 -23.04 16.41
CA THR A 46 -59.08 -23.38 15.82
C THR A 46 -59.06 -24.78 15.21
N GLY A 47 -59.63 -25.76 15.91
CA GLY A 47 -59.75 -27.13 15.40
C GLY A 47 -60.64 -27.23 14.16
N ALA A 48 -61.76 -26.50 14.13
CA ALA A 48 -62.66 -26.48 12.98
C ALA A 48 -61.99 -25.82 11.75
N PHE A 49 -61.24 -24.74 11.96
CA PHE A 49 -60.47 -24.09 10.90
C PHE A 49 -59.33 -24.97 10.38
N ALA A 50 -58.54 -25.59 11.27
CA ALA A 50 -57.47 -26.51 10.91
C ALA A 50 -57.99 -27.73 10.10
N ALA A 51 -59.25 -28.12 10.28
CA ALA A 51 -59.87 -29.22 9.55
C ALA A 51 -60.33 -28.86 8.13
N LEU A 52 -60.24 -27.59 7.70
CA LEU A 52 -60.51 -27.21 6.32
C LEU A 52 -59.54 -27.91 5.35
N THR A 53 -60.01 -28.33 4.18
CA THR A 53 -59.09 -28.93 3.20
C THR A 53 -58.19 -27.86 2.58
N THR A 54 -57.01 -28.25 2.08
CA THR A 54 -56.11 -27.32 1.37
C THR A 54 -56.78 -26.66 0.16
N GLY A 55 -57.67 -27.38 -0.53
CA GLY A 55 -58.46 -26.85 -1.65
C GLY A 55 -59.54 -25.84 -1.24
N VAL A 56 -59.97 -25.86 0.02
CA VAL A 56 -60.83 -24.81 0.58
C VAL A 56 -59.99 -23.61 1.00
N VAL A 57 -58.92 -23.86 1.76
CA VAL A 57 -58.02 -22.80 2.22
C VAL A 57 -57.48 -21.99 1.04
N SER A 58 -57.10 -22.61 -0.08
CA SER A 58 -56.59 -21.92 -1.29
C SER A 58 -57.62 -21.07 -2.05
N THR A 59 -58.88 -21.05 -1.60
CA THR A 59 -59.97 -20.26 -2.22
C THR A 59 -60.49 -19.12 -1.35
N LEU A 60 -59.96 -18.95 -0.13
CA LEU A 60 -60.20 -17.78 0.70
C LEU A 60 -59.75 -16.50 -0.03
N SER A 61 -60.53 -15.43 0.10
CA SER A 61 -60.18 -14.10 -0.41
C SER A 61 -59.17 -13.40 0.50
N ALA A 62 -58.52 -12.34 0.00
CA ALA A 62 -57.60 -11.53 0.80
C ALA A 62 -58.26 -10.95 2.08
N PRO A 63 -59.49 -10.39 2.04
CA PRO A 63 -60.17 -9.93 3.25
C PRO A 63 -60.48 -11.04 4.26
N GLN A 64 -60.81 -12.24 3.78
CA GLN A 64 -61.04 -13.41 4.64
C GLN A 64 -59.74 -13.87 5.31
N MET A 65 -58.62 -13.89 4.57
CA MET A 65 -57.31 -14.16 5.15
C MET A 65 -56.93 -13.13 6.20
N GLY A 66 -57.13 -11.84 5.93
CA GLY A 66 -56.84 -10.76 6.88
C GLY A 66 -57.73 -10.73 8.12
N ALA A 67 -58.86 -11.45 8.10
CA ALA A 67 -59.79 -11.54 9.24
C ALA A 67 -59.49 -12.71 10.20
N LEU A 68 -58.59 -13.64 9.83
CA LEU A 68 -58.23 -14.76 10.69
C LEU A 68 -57.63 -14.27 12.01
N THR A 69 -58.01 -14.92 13.10
CA THR A 69 -57.39 -14.69 14.41
C THR A 69 -55.97 -15.27 14.45
N THR A 70 -55.14 -14.80 15.38
CA THR A 70 -53.78 -15.35 15.57
C THR A 70 -53.82 -16.85 15.88
N ASP A 71 -54.79 -17.29 16.69
CA ASP A 71 -54.95 -18.69 17.04
C ASP A 71 -55.31 -19.56 15.82
N GLN A 72 -56.09 -19.03 14.87
CA GLN A 72 -56.41 -19.70 13.62
C GLN A 72 -55.20 -19.75 12.68
N VAL A 73 -54.38 -18.70 12.64
CA VAL A 73 -53.13 -18.68 11.86
C VAL A 73 -52.12 -19.69 12.41
N THR A 74 -51.95 -19.75 13.73
CA THR A 74 -51.10 -20.77 14.38
C THR A 74 -51.67 -22.19 14.22
N ALA A 75 -52.98 -22.34 14.06
CA ALA A 75 -53.61 -23.63 13.82
C ALA A 75 -53.58 -24.10 12.35
N LEU A 76 -53.04 -23.29 11.42
CA LEU A 76 -52.81 -23.74 10.06
C LEU A 76 -51.90 -24.97 10.09
N THR A 77 -52.23 -25.96 9.27
CA THR A 77 -51.31 -27.04 8.98
C THR A 77 -50.29 -26.55 7.96
N THR A 78 -49.09 -27.11 8.00
CA THR A 78 -48.03 -26.84 7.01
C THR A 78 -48.48 -27.11 5.57
N ALA A 79 -49.39 -28.06 5.35
CA ALA A 79 -49.98 -28.31 4.03
C ALA A 79 -50.95 -27.20 3.57
N GLN A 80 -51.70 -26.61 4.50
CA GLN A 80 -52.56 -25.46 4.23
C GLN A 80 -51.75 -24.20 3.99
N ALA A 81 -50.72 -23.95 4.80
CA ALA A 81 -49.79 -22.84 4.58
C ALA A 81 -49.12 -22.95 3.20
N ALA A 82 -48.65 -24.15 2.82
CA ALA A 82 -48.09 -24.40 1.49
C ALA A 82 -49.07 -24.17 0.32
N ALA A 83 -50.38 -24.27 0.58
CA ALA A 83 -51.43 -24.09 -0.41
C ALA A 83 -51.89 -22.62 -0.56
N LEU A 84 -51.37 -21.69 0.26
CA LEU A 84 -51.70 -20.27 0.16
C LEU A 84 -51.21 -19.68 -1.18
N THR A 85 -52.10 -18.91 -1.80
CA THR A 85 -51.85 -18.23 -3.08
C THR A 85 -51.34 -16.80 -2.87
N ALA A 86 -50.84 -16.17 -3.94
CA ALA A 86 -50.45 -14.76 -3.95
C ALA A 86 -51.58 -13.82 -3.48
N THR A 87 -52.81 -14.03 -3.96
CA THR A 87 -53.97 -13.25 -3.55
C THR A 87 -54.21 -13.32 -2.04
N GLN A 88 -54.01 -14.49 -1.45
CA GLN A 88 -54.23 -14.72 -0.03
C GLN A 88 -53.14 -14.12 0.83
N ALA A 89 -51.89 -14.29 0.41
CA ALA A 89 -50.75 -13.71 1.09
C ALA A 89 -50.80 -12.18 1.11
N GLY A 90 -51.34 -11.55 0.06
CA GLY A 90 -51.59 -10.10 0.05
C GLY A 90 -52.65 -9.62 1.05
N GLY A 91 -53.44 -10.54 1.64
CA GLY A 91 -54.39 -10.26 2.71
C GLY A 91 -53.85 -10.46 4.13
N ILE A 92 -52.66 -11.06 4.28
CA ILE A 92 -52.05 -11.32 5.59
C ILE A 92 -51.64 -10.00 6.24
N THR A 93 -51.90 -9.87 7.53
CA THR A 93 -51.57 -8.67 8.34
C THR A 93 -50.30 -8.87 9.17
N THR A 94 -49.74 -7.78 9.71
CA THR A 94 -48.57 -7.83 10.60
C THR A 94 -48.80 -8.68 11.85
N VAL A 95 -50.01 -8.62 12.43
CA VAL A 95 -50.40 -9.40 13.61
C VAL A 95 -50.43 -10.89 13.30
N GLN A 96 -50.93 -11.26 12.13
CA GLN A 96 -50.99 -12.65 11.68
C GLN A 96 -49.60 -13.19 11.32
N THR A 97 -48.76 -12.38 10.67
CA THR A 97 -47.39 -12.77 10.36
C THR A 97 -46.58 -13.02 11.64
N ALA A 98 -46.80 -12.27 12.71
CA ALA A 98 -46.15 -12.55 14.01
C ALA A 98 -46.59 -13.90 14.62
N ALA A 99 -47.82 -14.35 14.34
CA ALA A 99 -48.35 -15.63 14.79
C ALA A 99 -48.01 -16.82 13.87
N LEU A 100 -47.54 -16.56 12.65
CA LEU A 100 -47.18 -17.59 11.69
C LEU A 100 -45.90 -18.31 12.12
N GLU A 101 -45.99 -19.63 12.23
CA GLU A 101 -44.85 -20.45 12.61
C GLU A 101 -43.76 -20.43 11.52
N SER A 102 -42.50 -20.47 11.94
CA SER A 102 -41.34 -20.52 11.02
C SER A 102 -41.39 -21.71 10.06
N GLY A 103 -41.98 -22.83 10.49
CA GLY A 103 -42.19 -24.02 9.68
C GLY A 103 -43.16 -23.80 8.53
N ASP A 104 -44.21 -23.01 8.75
CA ASP A 104 -45.23 -22.71 7.76
C ASP A 104 -44.81 -21.59 6.83
N LEU A 105 -44.17 -20.55 7.39
CA LEU A 105 -43.61 -19.45 6.62
C LEU A 105 -42.65 -19.96 5.53
N ASN A 106 -41.80 -20.95 5.84
CA ASN A 106 -40.86 -21.52 4.87
C ASN A 106 -41.50 -22.41 3.79
N LYS A 107 -42.80 -22.73 3.91
CA LYS A 107 -43.56 -23.48 2.89
C LYS A 107 -44.37 -22.60 1.95
N LEU A 108 -44.50 -21.31 2.25
CA LEU A 108 -45.13 -20.39 1.30
C LEU A 108 -44.37 -20.45 -0.03
N THR A 109 -45.12 -20.57 -1.13
CA THR A 109 -44.54 -20.46 -2.47
C THR A 109 -43.87 -19.08 -2.65
N THR A 110 -42.91 -18.97 -3.55
CA THR A 110 -42.23 -17.69 -3.82
C THR A 110 -43.22 -16.62 -4.28
N SER A 111 -44.20 -16.97 -5.12
CA SER A 111 -45.27 -16.05 -5.54
C SER A 111 -46.19 -15.62 -4.39
N ALA A 112 -46.46 -16.50 -3.43
CA ALA A 112 -47.21 -16.13 -2.23
C ALA A 112 -46.38 -15.17 -1.36
N PHE A 113 -45.11 -15.49 -1.14
CA PHE A 113 -44.22 -14.67 -0.33
C PHE A 113 -44.00 -13.27 -0.94
N GLU A 114 -43.77 -13.18 -2.24
CA GLU A 114 -43.64 -11.92 -2.99
C GLU A 114 -44.87 -11.02 -2.84
N ALA A 115 -46.07 -11.60 -2.74
CA ALA A 115 -47.32 -10.86 -2.62
C ALA A 115 -47.61 -10.29 -1.20
N ILE A 116 -46.82 -10.65 -0.19
CA ILE A 116 -46.97 -10.11 1.17
C ILE A 116 -46.67 -8.62 1.16
N ALA A 117 -47.53 -7.80 1.77
CA ALA A 117 -47.31 -6.34 1.79
C ALA A 117 -45.97 -5.97 2.47
N THR A 118 -45.28 -4.94 1.97
CA THR A 118 -43.99 -4.47 2.50
C THR A 118 -43.99 -4.22 4.01
N GLY A 119 -45.04 -3.59 4.54
CA GLY A 119 -45.18 -3.33 5.98
C GLY A 119 -45.35 -4.61 6.82
N VAL A 120 -45.82 -5.70 6.20
CA VAL A 120 -45.97 -7.01 6.85
C VAL A 120 -44.62 -7.74 6.89
N ILE A 121 -43.83 -7.66 5.81
CA ILE A 121 -42.44 -8.14 5.81
C ILE A 121 -41.62 -7.44 6.90
N ALA A 122 -41.77 -6.12 7.09
CA ALA A 122 -41.11 -5.38 8.16
C ALA A 122 -41.53 -5.81 9.60
N GLY A 123 -42.60 -6.60 9.73
CA GLY A 123 -43.08 -7.16 11.00
C GLY A 123 -42.51 -8.54 11.35
N LEU A 124 -41.77 -9.19 10.45
CA LEU A 124 -41.13 -10.49 10.74
C LEU A 124 -40.06 -10.33 11.84
N ASN A 125 -39.97 -11.31 12.74
CA ASN A 125 -38.86 -11.37 13.70
C ASN A 125 -37.62 -12.08 13.11
N SER A 126 -36.49 -12.03 13.83
CA SER A 126 -35.22 -12.60 13.36
C SER A 126 -35.28 -14.12 13.16
N ALA A 127 -36.01 -14.86 14.00
CA ALA A 127 -36.16 -16.31 13.86
C ALA A 127 -36.96 -16.67 12.59
N GLN A 128 -38.01 -15.90 12.29
CA GLN A 128 -38.80 -16.06 11.07
C GLN A 128 -37.99 -15.74 9.83
N VAL A 129 -37.18 -14.66 9.84
CA VAL A 129 -36.27 -14.34 8.73
C VAL A 129 -35.25 -15.45 8.53
N GLY A 130 -34.63 -15.97 9.59
CA GLY A 130 -33.69 -17.08 9.50
C GLY A 130 -34.29 -18.40 9.02
N ALA A 131 -35.62 -18.56 9.13
CA ALA A 131 -36.33 -19.73 8.63
C ALA A 131 -36.69 -19.66 7.14
N LEU A 132 -36.61 -18.48 6.50
CA LEU A 132 -36.91 -18.34 5.08
C LEU A 132 -35.96 -19.20 4.22
N THR A 133 -36.49 -19.79 3.16
CA THR A 133 -35.66 -20.49 2.18
C THR A 133 -34.87 -19.49 1.33
N SER A 134 -33.77 -19.93 0.71
CA SER A 134 -33.01 -19.09 -0.23
C SER A 134 -33.89 -18.60 -1.40
N ALA A 135 -34.80 -19.44 -1.89
CA ALA A 135 -35.75 -19.09 -2.94
C ALA A 135 -36.73 -17.98 -2.50
N GLN A 136 -37.16 -17.97 -1.23
CA GLN A 136 -38.02 -16.91 -0.69
C GLN A 136 -37.26 -15.60 -0.50
N VAL A 137 -35.98 -15.65 -0.09
CA VAL A 137 -35.13 -14.46 -0.02
C VAL A 137 -34.91 -13.88 -1.42
N THR A 138 -34.67 -14.71 -2.43
CA THR A 138 -34.61 -14.28 -3.85
C THR A 138 -35.95 -13.74 -4.37
N ALA A 139 -37.07 -14.19 -3.82
CA ALA A 139 -38.40 -13.72 -4.23
C ALA A 139 -38.81 -12.39 -3.56
N LEU A 140 -37.99 -11.82 -2.69
CA LEU A 140 -38.24 -10.48 -2.16
C LEU A 140 -38.24 -9.49 -3.32
N THR A 141 -39.24 -8.63 -3.34
CA THR A 141 -39.16 -7.41 -4.15
C THR A 141 -38.16 -6.46 -3.53
N THR A 142 -37.55 -5.62 -4.36
CA THR A 142 -36.63 -4.57 -3.89
C THR A 142 -37.26 -3.60 -2.88
N ALA A 143 -38.57 -3.38 -2.94
CA ALA A 143 -39.29 -2.59 -1.94
C ALA A 143 -39.41 -3.31 -0.59
N GLN A 144 -39.64 -4.63 -0.60
CA GLN A 144 -39.65 -5.44 0.63
C GLN A 144 -38.25 -5.56 1.22
N ALA A 145 -37.22 -5.79 0.41
CA ALA A 145 -35.84 -5.81 0.88
C ALA A 145 -35.44 -4.48 1.52
N ALA A 146 -35.78 -3.34 0.90
CA ALA A 146 -35.51 -2.00 1.44
C ALA A 146 -36.18 -1.73 2.80
N ALA A 147 -37.28 -2.43 3.10
CA ALA A 147 -38.01 -2.30 4.36
C ALA A 147 -37.49 -3.21 5.48
N LEU A 148 -36.51 -4.07 5.20
CA LEU A 148 -35.89 -4.91 6.22
C LEU A 148 -35.16 -4.05 7.28
N THR A 149 -35.39 -4.39 8.53
CA THR A 149 -34.77 -3.75 9.69
C THR A 149 -33.47 -4.44 10.10
N SER A 150 -32.67 -3.79 10.94
CA SER A 150 -31.44 -4.38 11.51
C SER A 150 -31.70 -5.65 12.32
N THR A 151 -32.82 -5.72 13.06
CA THR A 151 -33.21 -6.95 13.77
C THR A 151 -33.48 -8.10 12.82
N GLN A 152 -34.04 -7.82 11.65
CA GLN A 152 -34.38 -8.82 10.64
C GLN A 152 -33.14 -9.32 9.90
N THR A 153 -32.29 -8.41 9.44
CA THR A 153 -31.06 -8.78 8.74
C THR A 153 -30.05 -9.50 9.64
N ALA A 154 -30.07 -9.25 10.95
CA ALA A 154 -29.34 -10.06 11.93
C ALA A 154 -29.83 -11.53 12.02
N GLY A 155 -31.07 -11.80 11.60
CA GLY A 155 -31.62 -13.16 11.51
C GLY A 155 -31.22 -13.93 10.25
N LEU A 156 -30.58 -13.28 9.27
CA LEU A 156 -30.16 -13.94 8.03
C LEU A 156 -29.11 -15.02 8.29
N THR A 157 -29.16 -16.08 7.49
CA THR A 157 -28.26 -17.23 7.56
C THR A 157 -27.34 -17.28 6.35
N THR A 158 -26.26 -18.05 6.45
CA THR A 158 -25.29 -18.23 5.37
C THR A 158 -25.91 -18.80 4.09
N SER A 159 -26.96 -19.61 4.20
CA SER A 159 -27.66 -20.21 3.07
C SER A 159 -28.51 -19.20 2.30
N GLN A 160 -28.86 -18.07 2.92
CA GLN A 160 -29.68 -17.01 2.34
C GLN A 160 -28.86 -15.93 1.66
N ALA A 161 -27.55 -15.83 1.93
CA ALA A 161 -26.67 -14.78 1.40
C ALA A 161 -26.70 -14.68 -0.13
N ALA A 162 -26.71 -15.82 -0.84
CA ALA A 162 -26.76 -15.84 -2.31
C ALA A 162 -28.11 -15.38 -2.86
N GLY A 163 -29.18 -15.43 -2.05
CA GLY A 163 -30.51 -14.98 -2.42
C GLY A 163 -30.72 -13.47 -2.29
N LEU A 164 -29.82 -12.75 -1.61
CA LEU A 164 -29.84 -11.30 -1.51
C LEU A 164 -29.32 -10.69 -2.81
N GLU A 165 -30.19 -10.46 -3.78
CA GLU A 165 -29.77 -9.93 -5.08
C GLU A 165 -29.06 -8.58 -4.93
N SER A 166 -28.15 -8.24 -5.85
CA SER A 166 -27.44 -6.96 -5.82
C SER A 166 -28.40 -5.77 -5.74
N GLY A 167 -29.54 -5.81 -6.46
CA GLY A 167 -30.55 -4.75 -6.39
C GLY A 167 -31.11 -4.54 -4.98
N ASP A 168 -31.30 -5.62 -4.23
CA ASP A 168 -31.90 -5.63 -2.90
C ASP A 168 -30.88 -5.24 -1.83
N LEU A 169 -29.68 -5.83 -1.88
CA LEU A 169 -28.58 -5.46 -0.99
C LEU A 169 -28.35 -3.95 -1.02
N ASN A 170 -28.33 -3.34 -2.20
CA ASN A 170 -28.07 -1.91 -2.40
C ASN A 170 -29.17 -1.00 -1.83
N LYS A 171 -30.34 -1.55 -1.49
CA LYS A 171 -31.47 -0.81 -0.92
C LYS A 171 -31.63 -1.00 0.58
N LEU A 172 -30.88 -1.92 1.19
CA LEU A 172 -30.77 -1.98 2.63
C LEU A 172 -30.24 -0.65 3.17
N THR A 173 -30.84 -0.18 4.26
CA THR A 173 -30.29 0.92 5.03
C THR A 173 -28.91 0.53 5.57
N THR A 174 -28.08 1.52 5.92
CA THR A 174 -26.77 1.27 6.53
C THR A 174 -26.88 0.48 7.82
N ASP A 175 -27.89 0.75 8.65
CA ASP A 175 -28.13 0.03 9.90
C ASP A 175 -28.54 -1.43 9.66
N ALA A 176 -29.39 -1.67 8.66
CA ALA A 176 -29.78 -3.02 8.27
C ALA A 176 -28.59 -3.80 7.69
N PHE A 177 -27.76 -3.16 6.87
CA PHE A 177 -26.55 -3.77 6.32
C PHE A 177 -25.50 -4.08 7.39
N ALA A 178 -25.24 -3.14 8.32
CA ALA A 178 -24.29 -3.33 9.42
C ALA A 178 -24.70 -4.46 10.38
N ALA A 179 -26.00 -4.78 10.45
CA ALA A 179 -26.52 -5.87 11.27
C ALA A 179 -26.42 -7.27 10.62
N ILE A 180 -26.01 -7.37 9.34
CA ILE A 180 -25.75 -8.66 8.70
C ILE A 180 -24.56 -9.34 9.40
N GLU A 181 -24.77 -10.53 9.93
CA GLU A 181 -23.71 -11.28 10.61
C GLU A 181 -22.44 -11.45 9.74
N PRO A 182 -21.21 -11.34 10.31
CA PRO A 182 -19.98 -11.50 9.55
C PRO A 182 -19.90 -12.83 8.79
N SER A 183 -20.49 -13.89 9.33
CA SER A 183 -20.58 -15.20 8.67
C SER A 183 -21.40 -15.18 7.38
N VAL A 184 -22.44 -14.34 7.30
CA VAL A 184 -23.27 -14.12 6.10
C VAL A 184 -22.54 -13.23 5.11
N THR A 185 -21.85 -12.18 5.59
CA THR A 185 -21.01 -11.30 4.78
C THR A 185 -19.93 -12.11 4.03
N ALA A 186 -19.32 -13.10 4.69
CA ALA A 186 -18.35 -14.02 4.09
C ALA A 186 -18.94 -14.95 3.01
N LYS A 187 -20.27 -14.93 2.79
CA LYS A 187 -20.98 -15.72 1.75
C LYS A 187 -21.54 -14.88 0.62
N LEU A 188 -21.40 -13.56 0.66
CA LEU A 188 -21.70 -12.71 -0.50
C LEU A 188 -20.74 -13.04 -1.65
N SER A 189 -21.21 -12.94 -2.89
CA SER A 189 -20.36 -13.04 -4.07
C SER A 189 -19.57 -11.75 -4.31
N GLY A 190 -18.51 -11.83 -5.11
CA GLY A 190 -17.80 -10.62 -5.58
C GLY A 190 -18.74 -9.66 -6.34
N THR A 191 -19.72 -10.16 -7.09
CA THR A 191 -20.71 -9.33 -7.78
C THR A 191 -21.61 -8.56 -6.79
N GLN A 192 -22.04 -9.21 -5.71
CA GLN A 192 -22.83 -8.56 -4.67
C GLN A 192 -22.00 -7.49 -3.95
N VAL A 193 -20.75 -7.80 -3.58
CA VAL A 193 -19.85 -6.84 -2.96
C VAL A 193 -19.58 -5.65 -3.88
N GLY A 194 -19.31 -5.87 -5.17
CA GLY A 194 -19.07 -4.81 -6.15
C GLY A 194 -20.29 -3.93 -6.46
N ALA A 195 -21.49 -4.37 -6.06
CA ALA A 195 -22.71 -3.58 -6.21
C ALA A 195 -23.00 -2.67 -5.00
N LEU A 196 -22.37 -2.91 -3.85
CA LEU A 196 -22.60 -2.13 -2.62
C LEU A 196 -22.31 -0.65 -2.84
N THR A 197 -23.13 0.18 -2.20
CA THR A 197 -22.95 1.63 -2.23
C THR A 197 -21.80 2.08 -1.33
N SER A 198 -21.22 3.25 -1.58
CA SER A 198 -20.19 3.82 -0.69
C SER A 198 -20.68 3.97 0.75
N ALA A 199 -21.95 4.33 0.97
CA ALA A 199 -22.53 4.43 2.31
C ALA A 199 -22.56 3.07 3.04
N GLN A 200 -22.82 1.97 2.32
CA GLN A 200 -22.79 0.63 2.90
C GLN A 200 -21.38 0.14 3.18
N ILE A 201 -20.39 0.50 2.35
CA ILE A 201 -18.99 0.22 2.63
C ILE A 201 -18.51 0.97 3.86
N THR A 202 -18.86 2.25 4.01
CA THR A 202 -18.56 3.02 5.23
C THR A 202 -19.32 2.50 6.46
N ALA A 203 -20.46 1.84 6.27
CA ALA A 203 -21.23 1.23 7.36
C ALA A 203 -20.77 -0.20 7.71
N LEU A 204 -19.74 -0.75 7.04
CA LEU A 204 -19.17 -2.02 7.44
C LEU A 204 -18.69 -1.94 8.88
N THR A 205 -18.96 -2.99 9.64
CA THR A 205 -18.27 -3.18 10.91
C THR A 205 -16.89 -3.78 10.66
N THR A 206 -15.95 -3.54 11.56
CA THR A 206 -14.61 -4.16 11.52
C THR A 206 -14.67 -5.69 11.50
N ALA A 207 -15.70 -6.29 12.14
CA ALA A 207 -15.93 -7.73 12.10
C ALA A 207 -16.37 -8.21 10.70
N GLN A 208 -17.24 -7.46 10.01
CA GLN A 208 -17.63 -7.76 8.64
C GLN A 208 -16.47 -7.57 7.66
N ALA A 209 -15.69 -6.49 7.81
CA ALA A 209 -14.49 -6.25 7.01
C ALA A 209 -13.45 -7.38 7.15
N ASN A 210 -13.20 -7.86 8.38
CA ASN A 210 -12.32 -9.00 8.65
C ASN A 210 -12.87 -10.33 8.10
N ALA A 211 -14.20 -10.46 7.97
CA ALA A 211 -14.84 -11.65 7.41
C ALA A 211 -14.78 -11.72 5.87
N LEU A 212 -14.40 -10.63 5.19
CA LEU A 212 -14.19 -10.64 3.74
C LEU A 212 -13.05 -11.59 3.37
N THR A 213 -13.34 -12.52 2.48
CA THR A 213 -12.37 -13.46 1.92
C THR A 213 -11.87 -12.98 0.55
N SER A 214 -11.03 -13.78 -0.10
CA SER A 214 -10.62 -13.54 -1.49
C SER A 214 -11.80 -13.53 -2.47
N THR A 215 -12.85 -14.32 -2.23
CA THR A 215 -14.05 -14.35 -3.09
C THR A 215 -14.75 -12.99 -3.13
N GLN A 216 -14.87 -12.33 -1.98
CA GLN A 216 -15.48 -11.00 -1.89
C GLN A 216 -14.54 -9.91 -2.38
N SER A 217 -13.24 -10.01 -2.06
CA SER A 217 -12.27 -8.95 -2.30
C SER A 217 -12.01 -8.67 -3.79
N VAL A 218 -12.17 -9.68 -4.65
CA VAL A 218 -12.11 -9.50 -6.11
C VAL A 218 -13.24 -8.58 -6.64
N GLY A 219 -14.35 -8.50 -5.91
CA GLY A 219 -15.50 -7.65 -6.25
C GLY A 219 -15.35 -6.18 -5.85
N ILE A 220 -14.40 -5.85 -4.98
CA ILE A 220 -14.21 -4.47 -4.50
C ILE A 220 -13.81 -3.57 -5.66
N THR A 221 -14.49 -2.44 -5.80
CA THR A 221 -14.22 -1.45 -6.85
C THR A 221 -13.40 -0.26 -6.32
N THR A 222 -12.92 0.60 -7.23
CA THR A 222 -12.21 1.84 -6.86
C THR A 222 -13.11 2.81 -6.09
N VAL A 223 -14.40 2.90 -6.44
CA VAL A 223 -15.40 3.73 -5.74
C VAL A 223 -15.60 3.27 -4.30
N GLN A 224 -15.66 1.95 -4.10
CA GLN A 224 -15.82 1.36 -2.77
C GLN A 224 -14.54 1.49 -1.94
N THR A 225 -13.39 1.37 -2.58
CA THR A 225 -12.08 1.54 -1.92
C THR A 225 -11.91 2.95 -1.38
N ALA A 226 -12.39 3.98 -2.08
CA ALA A 226 -12.39 5.34 -1.56
C ALA A 226 -13.26 5.53 -0.31
N ALA A 227 -14.27 4.67 -0.10
CA ALA A 227 -15.18 4.70 1.04
C ALA A 227 -14.75 3.78 2.20
N LEU A 228 -13.76 2.91 1.98
CA LEU A 228 -13.27 1.96 2.97
C LEU A 228 -12.44 2.67 4.04
N GLU A 229 -12.86 2.56 5.29
CA GLU A 229 -12.16 3.18 6.41
C GLU A 229 -10.80 2.50 6.67
N THR A 230 -9.85 3.23 7.25
CA THR A 230 -8.53 2.68 7.58
C THR A 230 -8.60 1.55 8.62
N ALA A 231 -9.56 1.62 9.54
CA ALA A 231 -9.81 0.57 10.53
C ALA A 231 -10.20 -0.74 9.85
N ASP A 232 -11.16 -0.70 8.92
CA ASP A 232 -11.63 -1.85 8.15
C ASP A 232 -10.54 -2.41 7.23
N LEU A 233 -9.83 -1.52 6.54
CA LEU A 233 -8.72 -1.92 5.67
C LEU A 233 -7.66 -2.65 6.48
N SER A 234 -7.32 -2.20 7.69
CA SER A 234 -6.27 -2.81 8.52
C SER A 234 -6.60 -4.22 9.05
N VAL A 235 -7.89 -4.57 9.14
CA VAL A 235 -8.33 -5.88 9.63
C VAL A 235 -8.58 -6.89 8.49
N MET A 236 -8.55 -6.47 7.23
CA MET A 236 -8.63 -7.41 6.10
C MET A 236 -7.48 -8.41 6.14
N THR A 237 -7.80 -9.69 5.96
CA THR A 237 -6.79 -10.76 5.91
C THR A 237 -5.81 -10.56 4.74
N THR A 238 -4.59 -11.06 4.89
CA THR A 238 -3.57 -10.97 3.83
C THR A 238 -3.97 -11.71 2.55
N SER A 239 -4.73 -12.80 2.67
CA SER A 239 -5.25 -13.55 1.51
C SER A 239 -6.34 -12.78 0.76
N ALA A 240 -7.22 -12.08 1.47
CA ALA A 240 -8.18 -11.15 0.88
C ALA A 240 -7.45 -10.01 0.15
N PHE A 241 -6.51 -9.36 0.85
CA PHE A 241 -5.76 -8.22 0.33
C PHE A 241 -4.93 -8.56 -0.93
N ALA A 242 -4.28 -9.72 -0.97
CA ALA A 242 -3.51 -10.18 -2.14
C ALA A 242 -4.35 -10.40 -3.40
N THR A 243 -5.69 -10.50 -3.28
CA THR A 243 -6.61 -10.69 -4.42
C THR A 243 -7.27 -9.40 -4.91
N ILE A 244 -7.02 -8.27 -4.24
CA ILE A 244 -7.51 -6.97 -4.68
C ILE A 244 -6.88 -6.61 -6.04
N ALA A 245 -7.71 -6.19 -7.00
CA ALA A 245 -7.25 -5.83 -8.34
C ALA A 245 -6.24 -4.67 -8.31
N THR A 246 -5.29 -4.66 -9.25
CA THR A 246 -4.25 -3.62 -9.32
C THR A 246 -4.84 -2.21 -9.49
N GLY A 247 -5.92 -2.06 -10.27
CA GLY A 247 -6.63 -0.79 -10.42
C GLY A 247 -7.23 -0.28 -9.11
N VAL A 248 -7.58 -1.18 -8.19
CA VAL A 248 -8.07 -0.84 -6.86
C VAL A 248 -6.93 -0.40 -5.94
N VAL A 249 -5.78 -1.08 -5.98
CA VAL A 249 -4.57 -0.65 -5.27
C VAL A 249 -4.14 0.75 -5.71
N ALA A 250 -4.21 1.03 -7.01
CA ALA A 250 -3.97 2.36 -7.59
C ALA A 250 -5.06 3.40 -7.22
N GLY A 251 -6.17 2.98 -6.61
CA GLY A 251 -7.23 3.84 -6.10
C GLY A 251 -7.15 4.11 -4.59
N LEU A 252 -6.25 3.46 -3.86
CA LEU A 252 -6.05 3.74 -2.43
C LEU A 252 -5.51 5.17 -2.24
N SER A 253 -5.99 5.87 -1.22
CA SER A 253 -5.40 7.13 -0.78
C SER A 253 -4.06 6.90 -0.06
N SER A 254 -3.23 7.94 0.04
CA SER A 254 -1.99 7.88 0.84
C SER A 254 -2.28 7.58 2.32
N THR A 255 -3.39 8.08 2.87
CA THR A 255 -3.82 7.78 4.25
C THR A 255 -4.16 6.29 4.42
N GLN A 256 -4.85 5.70 3.44
CA GLN A 256 -5.15 4.27 3.46
C GLN A 256 -3.90 3.41 3.29
N VAL A 257 -2.97 3.80 2.42
CA VAL A 257 -1.67 3.12 2.26
C VAL A 257 -0.89 3.17 3.57
N GLY A 258 -0.81 4.32 4.25
CA GLY A 258 -0.12 4.44 5.53
C GLY A 258 -0.76 3.66 6.68
N ALA A 259 -2.05 3.32 6.56
CA ALA A 259 -2.76 2.49 7.54
C ALA A 259 -2.61 0.98 7.31
N LEU A 260 -2.05 0.54 6.17
CA LEU A 260 -1.80 -0.87 5.91
C LEU A 260 -0.85 -1.45 6.96
N THR A 261 -1.19 -2.64 7.46
CA THR A 261 -0.32 -3.39 8.36
C THR A 261 0.93 -3.89 7.61
N THR A 262 2.00 -4.17 8.35
CA THR A 262 3.21 -4.78 7.77
C THR A 262 2.92 -6.12 7.10
N SER A 263 2.01 -6.93 7.68
CA SER A 263 1.54 -8.18 7.08
C SER A 263 0.87 -7.96 5.73
N GLN A 264 0.02 -6.94 5.58
CA GLN A 264 -0.63 -6.61 4.30
C GLN A 264 0.36 -6.08 3.27
N VAL A 265 1.29 -5.20 3.68
CA VAL A 265 2.35 -4.69 2.81
C VAL A 265 3.25 -5.81 2.29
N THR A 266 3.63 -6.77 3.15
CA THR A 266 4.41 -7.95 2.71
C THR A 266 3.63 -8.94 1.86
N ALA A 267 2.30 -8.94 1.95
CA ALA A 267 1.41 -9.78 1.14
C ALA A 267 1.11 -9.20 -0.25
N LEU A 268 1.51 -7.94 -0.54
CA LEU A 268 1.39 -7.35 -1.86
C LEU A 268 2.07 -8.23 -2.92
N THR A 269 1.32 -8.57 -3.96
CA THR A 269 1.89 -9.19 -5.15
C THR A 269 2.78 -8.20 -5.90
N THR A 270 3.67 -8.72 -6.76
CA THR A 270 4.50 -7.88 -7.65
C THR A 270 3.65 -6.91 -8.47
N SER A 271 2.54 -7.38 -9.04
CA SER A 271 1.65 -6.54 -9.86
C SER A 271 0.98 -5.44 -9.05
N GLN A 272 0.61 -5.71 -7.79
CA GLN A 272 0.04 -4.70 -6.91
C GLN A 272 1.09 -3.68 -6.46
N ALA A 273 2.32 -4.11 -6.15
CA ALA A 273 3.42 -3.19 -5.82
C ALA A 273 3.76 -2.25 -6.99
N VAL A 274 3.75 -2.76 -8.24
CA VAL A 274 3.94 -1.96 -9.45
C VAL A 274 2.76 -1.01 -9.71
N ALA A 275 1.56 -1.35 -9.25
CA ALA A 275 0.37 -0.50 -9.40
C ALA A 275 0.35 0.71 -8.45
N LEU A 276 1.23 0.75 -7.44
CA LEU A 276 1.39 1.92 -6.59
C LEU A 276 1.93 3.09 -7.42
N THR A 277 1.19 4.19 -7.43
CA THR A 277 1.59 5.45 -8.06
C THR A 277 2.32 6.34 -7.06
N SER A 278 2.81 7.48 -7.52
CA SER A 278 3.37 8.53 -6.66
C SER A 278 2.39 8.99 -5.57
N THR A 279 1.08 9.01 -5.85
CA THR A 279 0.06 9.41 -4.86
C THR A 279 0.00 8.44 -3.69
N GLN A 280 0.06 7.13 -3.97
CA GLN A 280 0.10 6.11 -2.91
C GLN A 280 1.42 6.12 -2.16
N ALA A 281 2.54 6.32 -2.86
CA ALA A 281 3.87 6.23 -2.28
C ALA A 281 4.13 7.26 -1.17
N VAL A 282 3.50 8.43 -1.23
CA VAL A 282 3.50 9.44 -0.15
C VAL A 282 2.99 8.87 1.18
N GLY A 283 2.10 7.88 1.12
CA GLY A 283 1.54 7.22 2.30
C GLY A 283 2.44 6.15 2.92
N ILE A 284 3.50 5.71 2.23
CA ILE A 284 4.38 4.66 2.72
C ILE A 284 5.15 5.18 3.94
N THR A 285 5.16 4.39 5.02
CA THR A 285 5.83 4.76 6.28
C THR A 285 7.16 4.01 6.47
N THR A 286 7.98 4.49 7.41
CA THR A 286 9.23 3.82 7.84
C THR A 286 8.98 2.43 8.42
N VAL A 287 7.84 2.23 9.10
CA VAL A 287 7.45 0.91 9.63
C VAL A 287 7.17 -0.08 8.51
N GLN A 288 6.50 0.38 7.45
CA GLN A 288 6.18 -0.45 6.29
C GLN A 288 7.43 -0.76 5.46
N THR A 289 8.30 0.22 5.19
CA THR A 289 9.57 -0.06 4.49
C THR A 289 10.50 -0.95 5.29
N GLY A 290 10.54 -0.81 6.62
CA GLY A 290 11.30 -1.72 7.49
C GLY A 290 10.81 -3.18 7.42
N ALA A 291 9.52 -3.40 7.14
CA ALA A 291 8.96 -4.75 6.97
C ALA A 291 9.12 -5.31 5.55
N LEU A 292 9.36 -4.46 4.54
CA LEU A 292 9.56 -4.89 3.17
C LEU A 292 10.91 -5.62 3.02
N GLN A 293 10.84 -6.85 2.53
CA GLN A 293 12.03 -7.56 2.08
C GLN A 293 12.63 -6.87 0.84
N ASN A 294 13.94 -7.02 0.64
CA ASN A 294 14.71 -6.41 -0.45
C ASN A 294 14.04 -6.56 -1.83
N ALA A 295 13.50 -7.75 -2.15
CA ALA A 295 12.86 -8.02 -3.43
C ALA A 295 11.55 -7.24 -3.66
N ALA A 296 10.88 -6.76 -2.61
CA ALA A 296 9.65 -5.99 -2.73
C ALA A 296 9.94 -4.50 -2.96
N LEU A 297 10.97 -3.94 -2.30
CA LEU A 297 11.43 -2.57 -2.55
C LEU A 297 11.90 -2.38 -3.99
N ALA A 298 12.65 -3.35 -4.54
CA ALA A 298 13.13 -3.30 -5.92
C ALA A 298 12.02 -3.34 -7.00
N LYS A 299 10.77 -3.63 -6.61
CA LYS A 299 9.61 -3.71 -7.52
C LYS A 299 8.78 -2.42 -7.56
N LEU A 300 9.05 -1.46 -6.67
CA LEU A 300 8.43 -0.15 -6.76
C LEU A 300 8.90 0.57 -8.03
N THR A 301 7.97 1.22 -8.72
CA THR A 301 8.28 2.04 -9.89
C THR A 301 9.16 3.23 -9.50
N THR A 302 9.90 3.79 -10.46
CA THR A 302 10.73 4.98 -10.23
C THR A 302 9.89 6.18 -9.78
N ALA A 303 8.72 6.40 -10.39
CA ALA A 303 7.79 7.45 -10.00
C ALA A 303 7.22 7.27 -8.58
N ALA A 304 6.98 6.03 -8.14
CA ALA A 304 6.62 5.76 -6.75
C ALA A 304 7.80 6.08 -5.83
N PHE A 305 9.01 5.67 -6.19
CA PHE A 305 10.21 5.91 -5.39
C PHE A 305 10.54 7.40 -5.23
N GLU A 306 10.42 8.20 -6.29
CA GLU A 306 10.55 9.68 -6.27
C GLU A 306 9.61 10.35 -5.27
N ALA A 307 8.43 9.76 -5.04
CA ALA A 307 7.40 10.32 -4.18
C ALA A 307 7.46 9.84 -2.72
N ILE A 308 8.37 8.93 -2.39
CA ILE A 308 8.59 8.48 -1.00
C ILE A 308 9.20 9.63 -0.18
N ASP A 309 8.69 9.86 1.02
CA ASP A 309 9.22 10.92 1.89
C ASP A 309 10.69 10.69 2.27
N THR A 310 11.47 11.77 2.38
CA THR A 310 12.88 11.73 2.78
C THR A 310 13.14 10.99 4.09
N ALA A 311 12.22 11.07 5.07
CA ALA A 311 12.31 10.34 6.33
C ALA A 311 12.21 8.81 6.14
N VAL A 312 11.47 8.37 5.13
CA VAL A 312 11.34 6.94 4.78
C VAL A 312 12.62 6.46 4.11
N VAL A 313 13.22 7.26 3.23
CA VAL A 313 14.54 6.96 2.63
C VAL A 313 15.61 6.89 3.71
N ALA A 314 15.62 7.83 4.65
CA ALA A 314 16.51 7.84 5.82
C ALA A 314 16.20 6.72 6.83
N GLY A 315 15.08 6.01 6.68
CA GLY A 315 14.70 4.84 7.47
C GLY A 315 15.10 3.49 6.86
N LEU A 316 15.58 3.46 5.61
CA LEU A 316 16.01 2.23 4.96
C LEU A 316 17.27 1.65 5.62
N SER A 317 17.36 0.33 5.75
CA SER A 317 18.59 -0.33 6.18
C SER A 317 19.66 -0.32 5.07
N ASN A 318 20.93 -0.54 5.45
CA ASN A 318 22.03 -0.67 4.48
C ASN A 318 21.80 -1.80 3.47
N SER A 319 21.21 -2.92 3.89
CA SER A 319 20.91 -4.06 3.02
C SER A 319 19.81 -3.73 2.01
N GLN A 320 18.81 -2.97 2.44
CA GLN A 320 17.74 -2.52 1.55
C GLN A 320 18.27 -1.52 0.53
N VAL A 321 19.12 -0.55 0.93
CA VAL A 321 19.78 0.37 0.01
C VAL A 321 20.62 -0.40 -1.00
N GLY A 322 21.45 -1.36 -0.56
CA GLY A 322 22.27 -2.18 -1.46
C GLY A 322 21.47 -3.10 -2.40
N ALA A 323 20.18 -3.29 -2.15
CA ALA A 323 19.28 -4.07 -3.01
C ALA A 323 18.45 -3.23 -4.00
N LEU A 324 18.51 -1.90 -3.92
CA LEU A 324 17.83 -1.02 -4.87
C LEU A 324 18.38 -1.21 -6.28
N ALA A 325 17.48 -1.19 -7.28
CA ALA A 325 17.89 -1.21 -8.67
C ALA A 325 18.58 0.11 -9.06
N SER A 326 19.46 0.08 -10.06
CA SER A 326 20.13 1.29 -10.57
C SER A 326 19.13 2.35 -11.05
N THR A 327 18.00 1.94 -11.64
CA THR A 327 16.92 2.85 -12.04
C THR A 327 16.27 3.56 -10.87
N GLN A 328 16.19 2.93 -9.69
CA GLN A 328 15.66 3.56 -8.48
C GLN A 328 16.68 4.52 -7.86
N ILE A 329 17.97 4.24 -7.98
CA ILE A 329 19.03 5.16 -7.57
C ILE A 329 19.05 6.42 -8.44
N THR A 330 18.94 6.27 -9.77
CA THR A 330 18.82 7.42 -10.69
C THR A 330 17.50 8.19 -10.49
N ALA A 331 16.47 7.54 -9.96
CA ALA A 331 15.19 8.19 -9.64
C ALA A 331 15.18 8.86 -8.25
N LEU A 332 16.28 8.84 -7.49
CA LEU A 332 16.33 9.63 -6.27
C LEU A 332 16.19 11.11 -6.62
N THR A 333 15.33 11.81 -5.88
CA THR A 333 15.36 13.27 -5.91
C THR A 333 16.60 13.77 -5.16
N THR A 334 17.05 14.98 -5.48
CA THR A 334 18.17 15.62 -4.78
C THR A 334 17.95 15.73 -3.27
N ALA A 335 16.71 15.95 -2.83
CA ALA A 335 16.35 15.97 -1.41
C ALA A 335 16.44 14.57 -0.77
N GLN A 336 16.02 13.51 -1.47
CA GLN A 336 16.16 12.14 -0.97
C GLN A 336 17.61 11.68 -0.92
N ALA A 337 18.44 12.05 -1.92
CA ALA A 337 19.87 11.80 -1.90
C ALA A 337 20.55 12.52 -0.72
N ALA A 338 20.24 13.80 -0.50
CA ALA A 338 20.75 14.58 0.64
C ALA A 338 20.31 14.01 2.01
N ALA A 339 19.17 13.32 2.06
CA ALA A 339 18.65 12.69 3.29
C ALA A 339 19.32 11.35 3.63
N LEU A 340 20.15 10.78 2.75
CA LEU A 340 20.88 9.55 3.05
C LEU A 340 21.86 9.78 4.20
N THR A 341 21.75 8.95 5.24
CA THR A 341 22.69 8.96 6.37
C THR A 341 23.92 8.10 6.08
N ALA A 342 24.92 8.17 6.96
CA ALA A 342 26.08 7.28 6.94
C ALA A 342 25.72 5.79 6.90
N THR A 343 24.64 5.38 7.59
CA THR A 343 24.19 3.98 7.56
C THR A 343 23.70 3.57 6.18
N GLN A 344 22.91 4.41 5.50
CA GLN A 344 22.44 4.10 4.14
C GLN A 344 23.58 4.16 3.12
N ALA A 345 24.45 5.18 3.21
CA ALA A 345 25.56 5.34 2.29
C ALA A 345 26.55 4.16 2.34
N GLY A 346 26.75 3.56 3.51
CA GLY A 346 27.54 2.32 3.66
C GLY A 346 26.92 1.09 2.98
N GLY A 347 25.64 1.15 2.58
CA GLY A 347 24.97 0.13 1.79
C GLY A 347 25.07 0.32 0.27
N ILE A 348 25.53 1.48 -0.20
CA ILE A 348 25.65 1.77 -1.64
C ILE A 348 26.70 0.87 -2.26
N THR A 349 26.38 0.28 -3.40
CA THR A 349 27.27 -0.61 -4.17
C THR A 349 27.96 0.11 -5.33
N THR A 350 28.95 -0.54 -5.94
CA THR A 350 29.63 -0.03 -7.15
C THR A 350 28.68 0.14 -8.33
N VAL A 351 27.75 -0.80 -8.51
CA VAL A 351 26.73 -0.74 -9.58
C VAL A 351 25.81 0.47 -9.39
N GLN A 352 25.39 0.72 -8.15
CA GLN A 352 24.53 1.86 -7.82
C GLN A 352 25.27 3.19 -7.92
N THR A 353 26.55 3.22 -7.55
CA THR A 353 27.39 4.43 -7.68
C THR A 353 27.60 4.83 -9.12
N ALA A 354 27.71 3.88 -10.05
CA ALA A 354 27.75 4.19 -11.48
C ALA A 354 26.45 4.83 -12.00
N ALA A 355 25.31 4.60 -11.32
CA ALA A 355 24.00 5.15 -11.66
C ALA A 355 23.66 6.44 -10.87
N LEU A 356 24.43 6.76 -9.82
CA LEU A 356 24.23 7.96 -9.01
C LEU A 356 24.67 9.19 -9.79
N GLU A 357 23.78 10.16 -9.91
CA GLU A 357 24.04 11.40 -10.64
C GLU A 357 25.06 12.26 -9.88
N SER A 358 25.90 13.01 -10.61
CA SER A 358 26.90 13.89 -10.01
C SER A 358 26.28 14.93 -9.06
N GLY A 359 25.06 15.39 -9.36
CA GLY A 359 24.31 16.31 -8.51
C GLY A 359 23.96 15.68 -7.17
N ASP A 360 23.42 14.47 -7.17
CA ASP A 360 23.07 13.74 -5.93
C ASP A 360 24.31 13.39 -5.11
N LEU A 361 25.38 12.94 -5.78
CA LEU A 361 26.65 12.65 -5.13
C LEU A 361 27.20 13.89 -4.41
N SER A 362 27.15 15.07 -5.04
CA SER A 362 27.62 16.33 -4.44
C SER A 362 26.75 16.82 -3.27
N ASN A 363 25.50 16.36 -3.18
CA ASN A 363 24.56 16.71 -2.12
C ASN A 363 24.59 15.75 -0.91
N LEU A 364 25.34 14.64 -0.99
CA LEU A 364 25.57 13.79 0.17
C LEU A 364 26.28 14.58 1.27
N THR A 365 25.81 14.43 2.51
CA THR A 365 26.52 14.97 3.68
C THR A 365 27.93 14.38 3.76
N THR A 366 28.87 15.11 4.36
CA THR A 366 30.25 14.64 4.53
C THR A 366 30.33 13.33 5.32
N SER A 367 29.48 13.16 6.34
CA SER A 367 29.38 11.89 7.08
C SER A 367 28.83 10.74 6.24
N ALA A 368 27.84 10.99 5.37
CA ALA A 368 27.35 9.98 4.43
C ALA A 368 28.42 9.59 3.40
N PHE A 369 29.08 10.58 2.82
CA PHE A 369 30.15 10.37 1.85
C PHE A 369 31.33 9.57 2.45
N ALA A 370 31.77 9.93 3.66
CA ALA A 370 32.82 9.21 4.38
C ALA A 370 32.47 7.74 4.71
N ALA A 371 31.18 7.40 4.77
CA ALA A 371 30.71 6.04 5.03
C ALA A 371 30.67 5.13 3.78
N ILE A 372 30.85 5.68 2.57
CA ILE A 372 30.88 4.90 1.33
C ILE A 372 32.09 3.95 1.35
N ALA A 373 31.88 2.68 1.01
CA ALA A 373 32.96 1.70 1.03
C ALA A 373 34.12 2.07 0.08
N THR A 374 35.36 1.73 0.46
CA THR A 374 36.57 2.08 -0.31
C THR A 374 36.53 1.57 -1.76
N GLY A 375 36.04 0.34 -1.97
CA GLY A 375 35.86 -0.24 -3.31
C GLY A 375 34.81 0.49 -4.16
N VAL A 376 33.89 1.23 -3.53
CA VAL A 376 32.89 2.04 -4.20
C VAL A 376 33.46 3.40 -4.59
N ILE A 377 34.27 4.03 -3.73
CA ILE A 377 35.04 5.23 -4.08
C ILE A 377 35.97 4.97 -5.28
N ALA A 378 36.65 3.82 -5.30
CA ALA A 378 37.48 3.40 -6.43
C ALA A 378 36.69 3.14 -7.73
N GLY A 379 35.35 3.07 -7.66
CA GLY A 379 34.45 2.95 -8.79
C GLY A 379 33.93 4.26 -9.37
N LEU A 380 34.18 5.41 -8.72
CA LEU A 380 33.72 6.72 -9.21
C LEU A 380 34.39 7.08 -10.53
N ASN A 381 33.64 7.58 -11.50
CA ASN A 381 34.24 8.09 -12.74
C ASN A 381 34.78 9.52 -12.55
N SER A 382 35.59 10.00 -13.51
CA SER A 382 36.22 11.33 -13.42
C SER A 382 35.24 12.50 -13.41
N THR A 383 34.04 12.35 -13.99
CA THR A 383 32.98 13.38 -13.97
C THR A 383 32.29 13.44 -12.62
N GLN A 384 32.09 12.29 -11.97
CA GLN A 384 31.60 12.24 -10.60
C GLN A 384 32.62 12.83 -9.63
N VAL A 385 33.90 12.50 -9.79
CA VAL A 385 34.97 13.07 -8.94
C VAL A 385 35.07 14.58 -9.11
N SER A 386 35.00 15.11 -10.33
CA SER A 386 35.04 16.55 -10.56
C SER A 386 33.85 17.32 -9.95
N ALA A 387 32.76 16.62 -9.64
CA ALA A 387 31.57 17.20 -9.03
C ALA A 387 31.57 17.19 -7.50
N LEU A 388 32.52 16.48 -6.87
CA LEU A 388 32.64 16.44 -5.42
C LEU A 388 32.91 17.85 -4.86
N THR A 389 32.31 18.15 -3.71
CA THR A 389 32.64 19.40 -3.01
C THR A 389 34.00 19.29 -2.32
N THR A 390 34.65 20.41 -2.03
CA THR A 390 35.90 20.43 -1.27
C THR A 390 35.72 19.86 0.15
N ASP A 391 34.54 20.03 0.73
CA ASP A 391 34.21 19.44 2.03
C ASP A 391 34.07 17.91 1.96
N GLN A 392 33.53 17.37 0.86
CA GLN A 392 33.51 15.91 0.63
C GLN A 392 34.92 15.35 0.39
N VAL A 393 35.79 16.08 -0.32
CA VAL A 393 37.20 15.69 -0.51
C VAL A 393 37.95 15.67 0.82
N LYS A 394 37.74 16.67 1.69
CA LYS A 394 38.28 16.69 3.07
C LYS A 394 37.72 15.57 3.94
N ALA A 395 36.48 15.15 3.68
CA ALA A 395 35.82 14.10 4.44
C ALA A 395 36.22 12.68 4.02
N LEU A 396 37.07 12.52 2.99
CA LEU A 396 37.65 11.24 2.67
C LEU A 396 38.36 10.67 3.91
N THR A 397 38.16 9.38 4.15
CA THR A 397 39.00 8.65 5.08
C THR A 397 40.35 8.37 4.41
N THR A 398 41.39 8.19 5.22
CA THR A 398 42.74 7.82 4.74
C THR A 398 42.73 6.53 3.92
N ALA A 399 41.83 5.59 4.26
CA ALA A 399 41.64 4.36 3.50
C ALA A 399 40.94 4.57 2.15
N GLN A 400 40.01 5.54 2.06
CA GLN A 400 39.39 5.91 0.78
C GLN A 400 40.38 6.68 -0.10
N ALA A 401 41.21 7.56 0.47
CA ALA A 401 42.29 8.25 -0.24
C ALA A 401 43.33 7.26 -0.81
N ALA A 402 43.72 6.25 -0.02
CA ALA A 402 44.57 5.14 -0.46
C ALA A 402 43.97 4.35 -1.64
N ALA A 403 42.64 4.28 -1.74
CA ALA A 403 41.93 3.53 -2.77
C ALA A 403 41.76 4.31 -4.08
N LEU A 404 42.13 5.60 -4.13
CA LEU A 404 42.04 6.40 -5.35
C LEU A 404 42.94 5.83 -6.45
N THR A 405 42.33 5.63 -7.62
CA THR A 405 43.02 5.19 -8.84
C THR A 405 43.30 6.38 -9.75
N THR A 406 44.02 6.13 -10.85
CA THR A 406 44.27 7.13 -11.90
C THR A 406 42.99 7.72 -12.48
N THR A 407 41.91 6.93 -12.57
CA THR A 407 40.61 7.40 -13.06
C THR A 407 40.04 8.50 -12.17
N GLN A 408 40.13 8.33 -10.85
CA GLN A 408 39.61 9.33 -9.92
C GLN A 408 40.51 10.56 -9.88
N THR A 409 41.83 10.40 -9.79
CA THR A 409 42.75 11.54 -9.66
C THR A 409 42.80 12.44 -10.90
N ILE A 410 42.58 11.91 -12.11
CA ILE A 410 42.40 12.69 -13.34
C ILE A 410 41.15 13.61 -13.27
N GLY A 411 40.14 13.21 -12.48
CA GLY A 411 38.91 13.97 -12.29
C GLY A 411 39.02 15.14 -11.30
N LEU A 412 40.07 15.18 -10.48
CA LEU A 412 40.23 16.23 -9.48
C LEU A 412 40.53 17.60 -10.13
N SER A 413 39.83 18.62 -9.66
CA SER A 413 40.14 20.04 -9.93
C SER A 413 41.24 20.55 -9.00
N SER A 414 41.85 21.69 -9.33
CA SER A 414 42.83 22.35 -8.46
C SER A 414 42.28 22.65 -7.07
N THR A 415 41.03 23.11 -6.97
CA THR A 415 40.39 23.37 -5.68
C THR A 415 40.20 22.10 -4.84
N GLN A 416 39.89 20.97 -5.47
CA GLN A 416 39.76 19.68 -4.80
C GLN A 416 41.14 19.11 -4.40
N VAL A 417 42.17 19.26 -5.24
CA VAL A 417 43.56 18.89 -4.87
C VAL A 417 44.01 19.69 -3.65
N GLY A 418 43.76 20.99 -3.61
CA GLY A 418 44.05 21.84 -2.44
C GLY A 418 43.24 21.49 -1.19
N ALA A 419 42.14 20.75 -1.34
CA ALA A 419 41.31 20.31 -0.22
C ALA A 419 41.74 18.96 0.38
N LEU A 420 42.58 18.17 -0.30
CA LEU A 420 43.08 16.89 0.23
C LEU A 420 43.87 17.10 1.52
N GLU A 421 43.56 16.37 2.58
CA GLU A 421 44.34 16.44 3.80
C GLU A 421 45.75 15.87 3.57
N THR A 422 46.75 16.37 4.29
CA THR A 422 48.15 15.93 4.09
C THR A 422 48.36 14.44 4.39
N ALA A 423 47.59 13.87 5.33
CA ALA A 423 47.61 12.45 5.62
C ALA A 423 47.06 11.62 4.46
N ASP A 424 45.95 12.06 3.85
CA ASP A 424 45.31 11.43 2.71
C ASP A 424 46.16 11.52 1.45
N LEU A 425 46.73 12.70 1.20
CA LEU A 425 47.61 12.94 0.06
C LEU A 425 48.81 11.99 0.05
N GLN A 426 49.39 11.71 1.21
CA GLN A 426 50.49 10.73 1.35
C GLN A 426 50.05 9.28 1.05
N GLN A 427 48.76 8.96 1.17
CA GLN A 427 48.25 7.63 0.84
C GLN A 427 47.96 7.44 -0.66
N VAL A 428 47.86 8.53 -1.43
CA VAL A 428 47.65 8.43 -2.89
C VAL A 428 48.88 7.79 -3.52
N THR A 429 48.68 6.63 -4.16
CA THR A 429 49.76 5.88 -4.82
C THR A 429 50.49 6.74 -5.84
N THR A 430 51.78 6.50 -6.08
CA THR A 430 52.57 7.29 -7.05
C THR A 430 51.95 7.29 -8.45
N SER A 431 51.40 6.15 -8.90
CA SER A 431 50.68 6.04 -10.17
C SER A 431 49.43 6.91 -10.23
N ALA A 432 48.64 6.96 -9.15
CA ALA A 432 47.46 7.83 -9.08
C ALA A 432 47.86 9.31 -8.93
N PHE A 433 48.91 9.60 -8.17
CA PHE A 433 49.41 10.96 -7.94
C PHE A 433 49.91 11.61 -9.23
N VAL A 434 50.71 10.91 -10.04
CA VAL A 434 51.19 11.42 -11.34
C VAL A 434 50.06 11.59 -12.35
N ALA A 435 48.91 10.94 -12.15
CA ALA A 435 47.75 11.11 -13.01
C ALA A 435 46.93 12.39 -12.69
N ILE A 436 47.23 13.11 -11.60
CA ILE A 436 46.64 14.43 -11.34
C ILE A 436 47.05 15.36 -12.48
N LYS A 437 46.08 16.02 -13.12
CA LYS A 437 46.38 16.90 -14.26
C LYS A 437 47.29 18.06 -13.85
N THR A 438 48.11 18.52 -14.79
CA THR A 438 49.04 19.64 -14.57
C THR A 438 48.35 20.91 -14.08
N ASP A 439 47.15 21.20 -14.57
CA ASP A 439 46.31 22.33 -14.14
C ASP A 439 45.62 22.12 -12.78
N ALA A 440 45.59 20.89 -12.27
CA ALA A 440 45.11 20.56 -10.93
C ALA A 440 46.23 20.54 -9.89
N ILE A 441 47.46 20.16 -10.26
CA ILE A 441 48.65 20.17 -9.38
C ILE A 441 48.93 21.57 -8.80
N VAL A 442 48.63 22.64 -9.54
CA VAL A 442 48.78 24.03 -9.05
C VAL A 442 47.85 24.36 -7.87
N GLY A 443 46.91 23.48 -7.54
CA GLY A 443 46.04 23.58 -6.38
C GLY A 443 46.68 23.16 -5.06
N LEU A 444 47.83 22.46 -5.07
CA LEU A 444 48.54 22.09 -3.84
C LEU A 444 48.97 23.35 -3.06
N SER A 445 48.81 23.32 -1.74
CA SER A 445 49.39 24.28 -0.81
C SER A 445 50.86 23.97 -0.52
N SER A 446 51.59 24.95 0.03
CA SER A 446 52.97 24.74 0.52
C SER A 446 53.07 23.62 1.55
N GLU A 447 52.08 23.52 2.44
CA GLU A 447 51.99 22.50 3.49
C GLU A 447 51.78 21.10 2.89
N GLN A 448 50.93 20.99 1.86
CA GLN A 448 50.75 19.75 1.13
C GLN A 448 52.00 19.33 0.36
N VAL A 449 52.69 20.27 -0.31
CA VAL A 449 53.98 19.98 -0.96
C VAL A 449 55.01 19.51 0.07
N ASN A 450 55.09 20.16 1.22
CA ASN A 450 55.99 19.77 2.31
C ASN A 450 55.72 18.35 2.82
N ALA A 451 54.45 17.93 2.81
CA ALA A 451 54.02 16.61 3.26
C ALA A 451 54.17 15.49 2.21
N LEU A 452 54.47 15.81 0.94
CA LEU A 452 54.65 14.79 -0.10
C LEU A 452 55.76 13.80 0.28
N THR A 453 55.52 12.52 0.00
CA THR A 453 56.58 11.51 0.12
C THR A 453 57.66 11.75 -0.94
N THR A 454 58.89 11.32 -0.67
CA THR A 454 59.97 11.39 -1.68
C THR A 454 59.62 10.60 -2.95
N ALA A 455 58.89 9.49 -2.82
CA ALA A 455 58.40 8.72 -3.96
C ALA A 455 57.38 9.51 -4.81
N GLN A 456 56.51 10.32 -4.19
CA GLN A 456 55.58 11.19 -4.92
C GLN A 456 56.29 12.36 -5.60
N VAL A 457 57.32 12.95 -4.96
CA VAL A 457 58.15 14.01 -5.56
C VAL A 457 58.90 13.47 -6.78
N VAL A 458 59.51 12.28 -6.68
CA VAL A 458 60.17 11.61 -7.82
C VAL A 458 59.19 11.23 -8.93
N ALA A 459 57.93 10.93 -8.59
CA ALA A 459 56.93 10.52 -9.57
C ALA A 459 56.34 11.70 -10.37
N LEU A 460 56.63 12.95 -10.00
CA LEU A 460 56.17 14.11 -10.78
C LEU A 460 56.71 14.02 -12.21
N THR A 461 55.87 14.34 -13.19
CA THR A 461 56.36 14.59 -14.54
C THR A 461 57.02 15.96 -14.61
N THR A 462 57.96 16.14 -15.53
CA THR A 462 58.57 17.45 -15.81
C THR A 462 57.55 18.54 -16.11
N ALA A 463 56.42 18.21 -16.73
CA ALA A 463 55.34 19.16 -16.95
C ALA A 463 54.64 19.58 -15.64
N GLN A 464 54.43 18.66 -14.71
CA GLN A 464 53.87 18.97 -13.39
C GLN A 464 54.89 19.73 -12.51
N SER A 465 56.17 19.33 -12.52
CA SER A 465 57.24 20.03 -11.80
C SER A 465 57.41 21.47 -12.28
N ASN A 466 57.33 21.72 -13.59
CA ASN A 466 57.34 23.08 -14.16
C ASN A 466 56.06 23.88 -13.84
N ALA A 467 54.92 23.22 -13.65
CA ALA A 467 53.67 23.91 -13.29
C ALA A 467 53.63 24.39 -11.84
N LEU A 468 54.51 23.87 -10.96
CA LEU A 468 54.59 24.32 -9.57
C LEU A 468 54.90 25.82 -9.50
N THR A 469 54.05 26.55 -8.77
CA THR A 469 54.22 27.98 -8.53
C THR A 469 55.26 28.23 -7.45
N SER A 470 55.73 29.48 -7.32
CA SER A 470 56.63 29.89 -6.23
C SER A 470 56.08 29.63 -4.83
N THR A 471 54.75 29.64 -4.67
CA THR A 471 54.09 29.29 -3.39
C THR A 471 54.28 27.81 -3.07
N GLN A 472 54.20 26.95 -4.09
CA GLN A 472 54.32 25.51 -3.93
C GLN A 472 55.76 25.07 -3.75
N THR A 473 56.69 25.66 -4.50
CA THR A 473 58.12 25.33 -4.38
C THR A 473 58.70 25.74 -3.03
N LEU A 474 58.13 26.75 -2.36
CA LEU A 474 58.46 27.09 -0.97
C LEU A 474 58.20 25.93 0.01
N GLY A 475 57.26 25.04 -0.32
CA GLY A 475 56.93 23.85 0.48
C GLY A 475 58.00 22.76 0.44
N LEU A 476 58.87 22.72 -0.59
CA LEU A 476 59.88 21.68 -0.75
C LEU A 476 60.90 21.69 0.40
N ASN A 477 61.09 20.54 1.04
CA ASN A 477 61.95 20.41 2.22
C ASN A 477 63.29 19.69 1.93
N THR A 478 64.13 19.60 2.95
CA THR A 478 65.47 19.01 2.87
C THR A 478 65.49 17.50 2.63
N THR A 479 64.38 16.80 2.83
CA THR A 479 64.24 15.37 2.52
C THR A 479 63.83 15.14 1.07
N GLN A 480 63.08 16.09 0.50
CA GLN A 480 62.60 16.04 -0.89
C GLN A 480 63.62 16.61 -1.88
N ALA A 481 64.37 17.66 -1.51
CA ALA A 481 65.32 18.31 -2.41
C ALA A 481 66.35 17.35 -3.06
N PRO A 482 66.97 16.40 -2.32
CA PRO A 482 67.93 15.47 -2.92
C PRO A 482 67.32 14.48 -3.90
N THR A 483 65.98 14.34 -3.92
CA THR A 483 65.27 13.39 -4.79
C THR A 483 64.71 14.02 -6.05
N LEU A 484 64.80 15.35 -6.22
CA LEU A 484 64.38 16.02 -7.45
C LEU A 484 65.21 15.54 -8.64
N GLU A 485 64.54 15.18 -9.73
CA GLU A 485 65.23 14.80 -10.96
C GLU A 485 65.92 16.02 -11.57
N THR A 486 67.09 15.84 -12.19
CA THR A 486 67.83 16.95 -12.81
C THR A 486 67.04 17.58 -13.96
N GLY A 487 66.27 16.78 -14.70
CA GLY A 487 65.34 17.26 -15.72
C GLY A 487 64.30 18.21 -15.15
N ASP A 488 63.68 17.83 -14.05
CA ASP A 488 62.66 18.63 -13.37
C ASP A 488 63.24 19.91 -12.78
N LEU A 489 64.41 19.82 -12.13
CA LEU A 489 65.11 20.98 -11.57
C LEU A 489 65.44 22.01 -12.65
N SER A 490 65.94 21.56 -13.81
CA SER A 490 66.27 22.42 -14.95
C SER A 490 65.04 22.98 -15.70
N ALA A 491 63.87 22.39 -15.46
CA ALA A 491 62.60 22.83 -16.03
C ALA A 491 61.81 23.75 -15.09
N MET A 492 62.26 23.93 -13.84
CA MET A 492 61.60 24.84 -12.91
C MET A 492 61.65 26.28 -13.41
N THR A 493 60.57 27.03 -13.19
CA THR A 493 60.59 28.47 -13.45
C THR A 493 61.60 29.17 -12.55
N THR A 494 62.23 30.23 -13.03
CA THR A 494 63.19 31.04 -12.24
C THR A 494 62.57 31.56 -10.94
N SER A 495 61.29 31.95 -10.97
CA SER A 495 60.54 32.34 -9.77
C SER A 495 60.30 31.18 -8.80
N GLY A 496 60.08 29.97 -9.33
CA GLY A 496 59.93 28.76 -8.51
C GLY A 496 61.23 28.37 -7.84
N PHE A 497 62.35 28.42 -8.58
CA PHE A 497 63.68 28.14 -8.05
C PHE A 497 64.12 29.15 -6.99
N ALA A 498 63.91 30.46 -7.25
CA ALA A 498 64.20 31.52 -6.29
C ALA A 498 63.40 31.39 -4.97
N ALA A 499 62.25 30.71 -5.00
CA ALA A 499 61.40 30.48 -3.84
C ALA A 499 61.81 29.27 -2.97
N LEU A 500 62.76 28.44 -3.42
CA LEU A 500 63.32 27.37 -2.58
C LEU A 500 63.92 27.95 -1.29
N THR A 501 63.79 27.28 -0.15
CA THR A 501 64.44 27.80 1.06
C THR A 501 65.97 27.63 0.97
N GLN A 502 66.72 28.40 1.75
CA GLN A 502 68.18 28.21 1.87
C GLN A 502 68.54 26.76 2.22
N ALA A 503 67.79 26.14 3.15
CA ALA A 503 68.02 24.76 3.55
C ALA A 503 67.75 23.78 2.39
N THR A 504 66.71 24.05 1.59
CA THR A 504 66.35 23.23 0.42
C THR A 504 67.43 23.30 -0.66
N VAL A 505 67.97 24.50 -0.96
CA VAL A 505 69.09 24.67 -1.91
C VAL A 505 70.36 23.98 -1.40
N ALA A 506 70.67 24.12 -0.10
CA ALA A 506 71.84 23.47 0.51
C ALA A 506 71.75 21.93 0.53
N ALA A 507 70.54 21.37 0.46
CA ALA A 507 70.29 19.94 0.40
C ALA A 507 70.43 19.34 -1.02
N LEU A 508 70.62 20.16 -2.06
CA LEU A 508 70.84 19.66 -3.42
C LEU A 508 72.13 18.83 -3.50
N THR A 509 72.07 17.73 -4.23
CA THR A 509 73.21 16.87 -4.52
C THR A 509 74.18 17.52 -5.49
N SER A 510 75.43 17.05 -5.53
CA SER A 510 76.43 17.53 -6.49
C SER A 510 75.96 17.38 -7.95
N THR A 511 75.22 16.33 -8.26
CA THR A 511 74.65 16.08 -9.59
C THR A 511 73.61 17.13 -9.94
N GLN A 512 72.71 17.45 -9.02
CA GLN A 512 71.69 18.48 -9.20
C GLN A 512 72.30 19.88 -9.33
N VAL A 513 73.29 20.22 -8.50
CA VAL A 513 74.00 21.50 -8.61
C VAL A 513 74.71 21.63 -9.97
N SER A 514 75.30 20.54 -10.47
CA SER A 514 75.95 20.53 -11.79
C SER A 514 74.99 20.64 -12.98
N SER A 515 73.69 20.37 -12.78
CA SER A 515 72.66 20.47 -13.81
C SER A 515 71.92 21.81 -13.82
N LEU A 516 72.24 22.72 -12.89
CA LEU A 516 71.56 24.02 -12.81
C LEU A 516 71.77 24.84 -14.09
N THR A 517 70.70 25.47 -14.56
CA THR A 517 70.76 26.37 -15.72
C THR A 517 71.39 27.71 -15.34
N THR A 518 71.83 28.47 -16.35
CA THR A 518 72.37 29.84 -16.10
C THR A 518 71.31 30.74 -15.48
N ASP A 519 70.05 30.54 -15.81
CA ASP A 519 68.95 31.34 -15.30
C ASP A 519 68.58 30.97 -13.85
N GLU A 520 68.67 29.69 -13.47
CA GLU A 520 68.54 29.25 -12.06
C GLU A 520 69.65 29.80 -11.17
N VAL A 521 70.91 29.74 -11.63
CA VAL A 521 72.04 30.29 -10.87
C VAL A 521 71.89 31.81 -10.68
N LYS A 522 71.37 32.52 -11.69
CA LYS A 522 71.04 33.96 -11.57
C LYS A 522 69.83 34.24 -10.68
N ALA A 523 68.93 33.27 -10.53
CA ALA A 523 67.73 33.38 -9.70
C ALA A 523 68.03 33.14 -8.20
N LEU A 524 69.21 32.65 -7.84
CA LEU A 524 69.65 32.52 -6.45
C LEU A 524 69.61 33.88 -5.73
N THR A 525 68.95 33.90 -4.58
CA THR A 525 69.02 35.01 -3.63
C THR A 525 70.38 35.02 -2.93
N THR A 526 70.75 36.15 -2.34
CA THR A 526 71.99 36.26 -1.54
C THR A 526 72.05 35.29 -0.35
N ALA A 527 70.90 34.79 0.11
CA ALA A 527 70.86 33.78 1.17
C ALA A 527 71.08 32.36 0.65
N GLN A 528 70.78 32.09 -0.63
CA GLN A 528 70.91 30.76 -1.24
C GLN A 528 72.26 30.54 -1.95
N ALA A 529 72.85 31.61 -2.50
CA ALA A 529 74.18 31.62 -3.14
C ALA A 529 75.30 31.56 -2.10
#